data_AF-A0A7C0Y0S1-F1
#
_entry.id   AF-A0A7C0Y0S1-F1
#
_cell.length_a   1.000
_cell.length_b   1.000
_cell.length_c   1.000
_cell.angle_alpha   90.00
_cell.angle_beta   90.00
_cell.angle_gamma   90.00
#
_symmetry.space_group_name_H-M   'P 1'
#
loop_
_entity.id
_entity.type
_entity.pdbx_description
1 polymer ?
#
loop_
_entity_poly.entity_id
_entity_poly.type
_entity_poly.pdbx_seq_one_letter_code
_entity_poly.pdbx_strand_id
1 'polypeptide(L)'
;MTETTTLPAETVTETVTATQTTTEKETETKTVTETATSTLTSTVTEAGGLRCLIATAAFGSEIAPQVQALRNFRDGFVTRTFAGENFMKAFNAFYYSWSPYVAHAEYENPALRDIVKTSIYPLLFSLDVSKQAAKPFSTIPELAVLISGLVAASLIGLIYVAPIVVSIFLILRWKGKRFNIKLLYPSAALIMGLILFALAEASASPLLMILASSTIVLSAMALGAIAPAKIFSIWESRKQA
;
A
#
# COMPACT_ATOMS: atom_id res chain seq x y z
N MET A 1 -1.81 -52.61 -30.88
CA MET A 1 -0.59 -52.36 -30.10
C MET A 1 -0.44 -50.86 -29.98
N THR A 2 -0.76 -50.32 -28.81
CA THR A 2 -0.61 -48.90 -28.50
C THR A 2 -0.22 -48.84 -27.04
N GLU A 3 1.08 -48.70 -26.78
CA GLU A 3 1.65 -48.52 -25.44
C GLU A 3 1.42 -47.08 -25.00
N THR A 4 0.79 -46.91 -23.85
CA THR A 4 0.74 -45.65 -23.11
C THR A 4 1.61 -45.81 -21.88
N THR A 5 2.80 -45.23 -21.91
CA THR A 5 3.75 -45.19 -20.79
C THR A 5 3.46 -43.96 -19.93
N THR A 6 2.97 -44.19 -18.71
CA THR A 6 2.81 -43.20 -17.64
C THR A 6 4.09 -43.09 -16.81
N LEU A 7 4.66 -41.88 -16.73
CA LEU A 7 5.78 -41.55 -15.83
C LEU A 7 5.27 -41.21 -14.42
N PRO A 8 5.92 -41.69 -13.34
CA PRO A 8 5.51 -41.41 -11.96
C PRO A 8 5.96 -40.02 -11.47
N ALA A 9 5.16 -39.45 -10.57
CA ALA A 9 5.37 -38.17 -9.91
C ALA A 9 6.51 -38.22 -8.88
N GLU A 10 7.43 -37.27 -8.96
CA GLU A 10 8.54 -37.07 -8.03
C GLU A 10 8.02 -36.44 -6.73
N THR A 11 8.11 -37.17 -5.63
CA THR A 11 7.84 -36.69 -4.27
C THR A 11 9.17 -36.33 -3.64
N VAL A 12 9.43 -35.04 -3.45
CA VAL A 12 10.63 -34.57 -2.75
C VAL A 12 10.35 -34.57 -1.25
N THR A 13 10.92 -35.57 -0.57
CA THR A 13 10.93 -35.70 0.90
C THR A 13 12.10 -34.89 1.45
N GLU A 14 11.85 -33.74 2.07
CA GLU A 14 12.86 -33.08 2.90
C GLU A 14 12.80 -33.63 4.33
N THR A 15 13.86 -34.33 4.69
CA THR A 15 14.14 -34.84 6.04
C THR A 15 14.66 -33.70 6.90
N VAL A 16 13.94 -33.33 7.95
CA VAL A 16 14.46 -32.45 9.01
C VAL A 16 14.72 -33.30 10.25
N THR A 17 16.01 -33.53 10.49
CA THR A 17 16.56 -34.18 11.69
C THR A 17 16.35 -33.28 12.90
N ALA A 18 15.50 -33.70 13.83
CA ALA A 18 15.46 -33.16 15.18
C ALA A 18 16.05 -34.18 16.16
N THR A 19 17.26 -33.90 16.64
CA THR A 19 17.90 -34.66 17.71
C THR A 19 17.23 -34.31 19.03
N GLN A 20 16.57 -35.28 19.65
CA GLN A 20 16.15 -35.20 21.06
C GLN A 20 16.73 -36.39 21.81
N THR A 21 17.60 -36.09 22.76
CA THR A 21 18.10 -37.03 23.76
C THR A 21 17.09 -37.08 24.91
N THR A 22 16.40 -38.19 25.12
CA THR A 22 15.86 -38.54 26.44
C THR A 22 15.77 -40.05 26.60
N THR A 23 16.27 -40.48 27.75
CA THR A 23 16.39 -41.83 28.29
C THR A 23 15.10 -42.65 28.30
N GLU A 24 15.28 -43.91 27.95
CA GLU A 24 14.41 -45.10 27.99
C GLU A 24 13.51 -45.23 29.25
N LYS A 25 12.17 -45.26 29.08
CA LYS A 25 11.27 -46.28 29.67
C LYS A 25 9.80 -46.15 29.21
N GLU A 26 9.30 -47.25 28.63
CA GLU A 26 7.95 -47.82 28.72
C GLU A 26 6.73 -47.14 28.04
N THR A 27 6.01 -48.00 27.31
CA THR A 27 4.86 -47.79 26.42
C THR A 27 3.53 -47.60 27.16
N GLU A 28 2.73 -46.59 26.81
CA GLU A 28 1.28 -46.69 26.86
C GLU A 28 0.60 -45.77 25.82
N THR A 29 -0.22 -46.36 24.94
CA THR A 29 -1.00 -45.68 23.91
C THR A 29 -2.22 -45.02 24.54
N LYS A 30 -2.32 -43.70 24.44
CA LYS A 30 -3.57 -42.97 24.71
C LYS A 30 -3.85 -41.96 23.61
N THR A 31 -4.86 -42.24 22.80
CA THR A 31 -5.41 -41.33 21.79
C THR A 31 -6.11 -40.17 22.49
N VAL A 32 -5.53 -38.97 22.36
CA VAL A 32 -6.19 -37.70 22.73
C VAL A 32 -6.25 -36.86 21.46
N THR A 33 -7.47 -36.69 20.96
CA THR A 33 -7.80 -35.70 19.92
C THR A 33 -7.74 -34.32 20.58
N GLU A 34 -6.59 -33.66 20.47
CA GLU A 34 -6.44 -32.27 20.86
C GLU A 34 -6.61 -31.39 19.61
N THR A 35 -7.78 -30.77 19.50
CA THR A 35 -8.03 -29.71 18.52
C THR A 35 -7.19 -28.51 18.91
N ALA A 36 -5.96 -28.46 18.41
CA ALA A 36 -5.13 -27.26 18.47
C ALA A 36 -5.73 -26.23 17.50
N THR A 37 -6.57 -25.34 18.03
CA THR A 37 -6.90 -24.07 17.40
C THR A 37 -5.60 -23.29 17.25
N SER A 38 -4.98 -23.40 16.07
CA SER A 38 -3.83 -22.58 15.70
C SER A 38 -4.31 -21.14 15.52
N THR A 39 -4.25 -20.38 16.60
CA THR A 39 -4.29 -18.92 16.55
C THR A 39 -3.08 -18.47 15.72
N LEU A 40 -3.30 -18.19 14.44
CA LEU A 40 -2.30 -17.60 13.54
C LEU A 40 -1.99 -16.17 13.99
N THR A 41 -1.25 -16.04 15.07
CA THR A 41 -0.46 -14.83 15.33
C THR A 41 0.74 -14.91 14.40
N SER A 42 0.55 -14.52 13.14
CA SER A 42 1.66 -14.31 12.21
C SER A 42 2.43 -13.05 12.63
N THR A 43 3.26 -13.20 13.65
CA THR A 43 4.38 -12.29 13.88
C THR A 43 5.35 -12.51 12.73
N VAL A 44 5.17 -11.78 11.62
CA VAL A 44 6.12 -11.79 10.50
C VAL A 44 7.35 -11.02 10.95
N THR A 45 8.27 -11.75 11.58
CA THR A 45 9.67 -11.36 11.67
C THR A 45 10.49 -12.52 11.11
N GLU A 46 11.36 -12.17 10.16
CA GLU A 46 12.50 -12.91 9.60
C GLU A 46 12.44 -13.65 8.24
N ALA A 47 13.57 -13.49 7.54
CA ALA A 47 14.12 -14.11 6.32
C ALA A 47 13.65 -13.66 4.92
N GLY A 48 12.49 -13.04 4.75
CA GLY A 48 12.05 -12.53 3.44
C GLY A 48 11.47 -11.14 3.58
N GLY A 49 12.04 -10.13 2.92
CA GLY A 49 11.61 -8.73 3.05
C GLY A 49 10.11 -8.51 2.91
N LEU A 50 9.63 -7.37 3.41
CA LEU A 50 8.21 -6.99 3.47
C LEU A 50 7.48 -7.27 2.14
N ARG A 51 6.39 -8.06 2.19
CA ARG A 51 5.64 -8.53 1.02
C ARG A 51 4.47 -7.61 0.66
N CYS A 52 4.15 -7.44 -0.63
CA CYS A 52 2.96 -6.73 -1.09
C CYS A 52 1.73 -7.67 -1.07
N LEU A 53 1.24 -8.06 0.12
CA LEU A 53 0.25 -9.12 0.32
C LEU A 53 -0.98 -9.04 -0.59
N ILE A 54 -1.62 -7.87 -0.65
CA ILE A 54 -2.81 -7.62 -1.49
C ILE A 54 -2.49 -7.80 -2.97
N ALA A 55 -1.38 -7.24 -3.45
CA ALA A 55 -1.00 -7.38 -4.85
C ALA A 55 -0.61 -8.84 -5.18
N THR A 56 0.07 -9.54 -4.27
CA THR A 56 0.39 -10.96 -4.43
C THR A 56 -0.87 -11.80 -4.52
N ALA A 57 -1.88 -11.56 -3.68
CA ALA A 57 -3.16 -12.27 -3.74
C ALA A 57 -3.91 -11.96 -5.06
N ALA A 58 -3.95 -10.69 -5.47
CA ALA A 58 -4.59 -10.25 -6.71
C ALA A 58 -3.99 -10.88 -7.99
N PHE A 59 -2.65 -10.96 -8.06
CA PHE A 59 -1.92 -11.45 -9.23
C PHE A 59 -1.49 -12.92 -9.11
N GLY A 60 -1.69 -13.56 -7.96
CA GLY A 60 -1.39 -14.96 -7.70
C GLY A 60 0.09 -15.31 -7.56
N SER A 61 1.00 -14.34 -7.62
CA SER A 61 2.45 -14.59 -7.53
C SER A 61 3.23 -13.36 -7.07
N GLU A 62 4.22 -13.57 -6.19
CA GLU A 62 5.13 -12.51 -5.74
C GLU A 62 6.08 -12.03 -6.84
N ILE A 63 6.33 -12.86 -7.85
CA ILE A 63 7.17 -12.53 -9.01
C ILE A 63 6.37 -12.01 -10.20
N ALA A 64 5.06 -11.80 -10.05
CA ALA A 64 4.26 -11.16 -11.08
C ALA A 64 4.82 -9.76 -11.39
N PRO A 65 4.87 -9.35 -12.67
CA PRO A 65 5.52 -8.10 -13.08
C PRO A 65 4.90 -6.86 -12.41
N GLN A 66 3.59 -6.89 -12.14
CA GLN A 66 2.86 -5.83 -11.44
C GLN A 66 3.31 -5.70 -9.97
N VAL A 67 3.49 -6.83 -9.28
CA VAL A 67 3.98 -6.87 -7.90
C VAL A 67 5.44 -6.40 -7.86
N GLN A 68 6.25 -6.84 -8.82
CA GLN A 68 7.65 -6.41 -8.95
C GLN A 68 7.77 -4.92 -9.25
N ALA A 69 6.87 -4.34 -10.05
CA ALA A 69 6.85 -2.88 -10.27
C ALA A 69 6.63 -2.10 -8.96
N LEU A 70 5.69 -2.54 -8.11
CA LEU A 70 5.47 -1.95 -6.79
C LEU A 70 6.71 -2.09 -5.89
N ARG A 71 7.32 -3.29 -5.85
CA ARG A 71 8.53 -3.55 -5.06
C ARG A 71 9.71 -2.73 -5.55
N ASN A 72 9.91 -2.61 -6.86
CA ASN A 72 10.98 -1.81 -7.44
C ASN A 72 10.81 -0.31 -7.14
N PHE A 73 9.58 0.18 -7.12
CA PHE A 73 9.30 1.55 -6.69
C PHE A 73 9.62 1.73 -5.20
N ARG A 74 9.16 0.82 -4.35
CA ARG A 74 9.41 0.87 -2.89
C ARG A 74 10.90 0.71 -2.56
N ASP A 75 11.48 -0.43 -2.90
CA ASP A 75 12.82 -0.87 -2.47
C ASP A 75 13.95 -0.21 -3.28
N GLY A 76 13.67 0.07 -4.56
CA GLY A 76 14.64 0.61 -5.50
C GLY A 76 14.68 2.14 -5.55
N PHE A 77 13.64 2.82 -5.04
CA PHE A 77 13.54 4.28 -5.13
C PHE A 77 13.15 4.91 -3.79
N VAL A 78 12.02 4.53 -3.19
CA VAL A 78 11.54 5.19 -1.96
C VAL A 78 12.45 4.91 -0.75
N THR A 79 12.69 3.65 -0.40
CA THR A 79 13.45 3.27 0.81
C THR A 79 14.95 3.55 0.70
N ARG A 80 15.43 4.09 -0.42
CA ARG A 80 16.83 4.52 -0.60
C ARG A 80 17.10 5.91 0.00
N THR A 81 16.06 6.55 0.53
CA THR A 81 16.11 7.91 1.08
C THR A 81 15.68 7.90 2.53
N PHE A 82 16.19 8.83 3.32
CA PHE A 82 15.83 9.00 4.73
C PHE A 82 14.34 9.31 4.88
N ALA A 83 13.79 10.20 4.04
CA ALA A 83 12.36 10.49 4.03
C ALA A 83 11.52 9.27 3.68
N GLY A 84 11.88 8.57 2.60
CA GLY A 84 11.12 7.43 2.11
C GLY A 84 11.18 6.23 3.05
N GLU A 85 12.34 5.92 3.64
CA GLU A 85 12.46 4.83 4.62
C GLU A 85 11.59 5.09 5.86
N ASN A 86 11.60 6.32 6.38
CA ASN A 86 10.78 6.68 7.53
C ASN A 86 9.29 6.73 7.20
N PHE A 87 8.89 7.26 6.04
CA PHE A 87 7.51 7.14 5.55
C PHE A 87 7.07 5.68 5.50
N MET A 88 7.93 4.79 4.98
CA MET A 88 7.62 3.37 4.87
C MET A 88 7.40 2.71 6.23
N LYS A 89 8.03 3.17 7.33
CA LYS A 89 7.74 2.66 8.68
C LYS A 89 6.27 2.89 9.07
N ALA A 90 5.76 4.11 8.88
CA ALA A 90 4.34 4.41 9.13
C ALA A 90 3.42 3.71 8.15
N PHE A 91 3.75 3.71 6.86
CA PHE A 91 2.95 3.03 5.85
C PHE A 91 2.84 1.53 6.13
N ASN A 92 3.96 0.86 6.47
CA ASN A 92 3.98 -0.57 6.76
C ASN A 92 3.14 -0.89 8.00
N ALA A 93 3.28 -0.11 9.08
CA ALA A 93 2.47 -0.29 10.29
C ALA A 93 0.97 -0.20 9.97
N PHE A 94 0.57 0.78 9.16
CA PHE A 94 -0.80 0.90 8.69
C PHE A 94 -1.20 -0.27 7.77
N TYR A 95 -0.43 -0.55 6.73
CA TYR A 95 -0.74 -1.53 5.70
C TYR A 95 -0.84 -2.96 6.25
N TYR A 96 0.11 -3.39 7.06
CA TYR A 96 0.13 -4.76 7.61
C TYR A 96 -0.87 -4.97 8.75
N SER A 97 -1.46 -3.90 9.30
CA SER A 97 -2.53 -4.04 10.31
C SER A 97 -3.83 -4.63 9.74
N TRP A 98 -4.07 -4.52 8.44
CA TRP A 98 -5.32 -4.98 7.81
C TRP A 98 -5.13 -5.76 6.51
N SER A 99 -4.01 -5.62 5.81
CA SER A 99 -3.78 -6.29 4.53
C SER A 99 -3.82 -7.82 4.56
N PRO A 100 -3.45 -8.54 5.64
CA PRO A 100 -3.58 -10.01 5.66
C PRO A 100 -5.03 -10.47 5.52
N TYR A 101 -5.99 -9.77 6.14
CA TYR A 101 -7.40 -10.11 6.06
C TYR A 101 -7.96 -9.90 4.64
N VAL A 102 -7.54 -8.82 3.98
CA VAL A 102 -7.95 -8.56 2.59
C VAL A 102 -7.33 -9.59 1.65
N ALA A 103 -6.04 -9.90 1.79
CA ALA A 103 -5.37 -10.90 0.98
C ALA A 103 -6.02 -12.29 1.15
N HIS A 104 -6.44 -12.64 2.37
CA HIS A 104 -7.19 -13.87 2.61
C HIS A 104 -8.55 -13.86 1.90
N ALA A 105 -9.31 -12.77 2.03
CA ALA A 105 -10.61 -12.63 1.36
C ALA A 105 -10.52 -12.69 -0.18
N GLU A 106 -9.41 -12.23 -0.78
CA GLU A 106 -9.17 -12.35 -2.22
C GLU A 106 -9.00 -13.80 -2.68
N TYR A 107 -8.41 -14.68 -1.85
CA TYR A 107 -8.30 -16.10 -2.18
C TYR A 107 -9.65 -16.82 -2.15
N GLU A 108 -10.56 -16.38 -1.28
CA GLU A 108 -11.90 -16.96 -1.17
C GLU A 108 -12.88 -16.41 -2.22
N ASN A 109 -12.67 -15.18 -2.68
CA ASN A 109 -13.60 -14.48 -3.57
C ASN A 109 -12.92 -14.00 -4.87
N PRO A 110 -13.12 -14.72 -6.00
CA PRO A 110 -12.58 -14.34 -7.30
C PRO A 110 -13.03 -12.96 -7.79
N ALA A 111 -14.27 -12.54 -7.49
CA ALA A 111 -14.77 -11.24 -7.90
C ALA A 111 -14.06 -10.11 -7.15
N LEU A 112 -13.81 -10.28 -5.85
CA LEU A 112 -13.01 -9.34 -5.06
C LEU A 112 -11.59 -9.24 -5.63
N ARG A 113 -10.95 -10.39 -5.92
CA ARG A 113 -9.62 -10.45 -6.53
C ARG A 113 -9.55 -9.66 -7.83
N ASP A 114 -10.53 -9.81 -8.72
CA ASP A 114 -10.56 -9.10 -10.00
C ASP A 114 -10.79 -7.59 -9.83
N ILE A 115 -11.60 -7.17 -8.85
CA ILE A 115 -11.75 -5.76 -8.46
C ILE A 115 -10.42 -5.20 -7.97
N VAL A 116 -9.75 -5.88 -7.05
CA VAL A 116 -8.45 -5.45 -6.51
C VAL A 116 -7.42 -5.38 -7.63
N LYS A 117 -7.32 -6.41 -8.46
CA LYS A 117 -6.42 -6.46 -9.62
C LYS A 117 -6.63 -5.28 -10.56
N THR A 118 -7.89 -4.98 -10.89
CA THR A 118 -8.25 -3.82 -11.73
C THR A 118 -7.88 -2.51 -11.04
N SER A 119 -8.10 -2.41 -9.73
CA SER A 119 -7.72 -1.24 -8.93
C SER A 119 -6.21 -1.02 -8.85
N ILE A 120 -5.36 -2.03 -9.03
CA ILE A 120 -3.91 -1.85 -8.97
C ILE A 120 -3.36 -1.17 -10.23
N TYR A 121 -4.01 -1.27 -11.39
CA TYR A 121 -3.49 -0.69 -12.63
C TYR A 121 -3.38 0.86 -12.59
N PRO A 122 -4.40 1.63 -12.18
CA PRO A 122 -4.26 3.08 -12.02
C PRO A 122 -3.24 3.47 -10.94
N LEU A 123 -3.05 2.63 -9.92
CA LEU A 123 -2.01 2.83 -8.91
C LEU A 123 -0.63 2.71 -9.55
N LEU A 124 -0.35 1.64 -10.31
CA LEU A 124 0.91 1.46 -11.04
C LEU A 124 1.20 2.64 -11.97
N PHE A 125 0.18 3.09 -12.71
CA PHE A 125 0.30 4.28 -13.56
C PHE A 125 0.69 5.52 -12.75
N SER A 126 0.04 5.75 -11.61
CA SER A 126 0.33 6.91 -10.75
C SER A 126 1.77 6.90 -10.22
N LEU A 127 2.28 5.72 -9.84
CA LEU A 127 3.65 5.56 -9.33
C LEU A 127 4.70 5.71 -10.44
N ASP A 128 4.42 5.21 -11.65
CA ASP A 128 5.32 5.42 -12.78
C ASP A 128 5.41 6.91 -13.13
N VAL A 129 4.27 7.58 -13.31
CA VAL A 129 4.22 9.03 -13.60
C VAL A 129 4.93 9.83 -12.52
N SER A 130 4.74 9.49 -11.24
CA SER A 130 5.40 10.21 -10.14
C SER A 130 6.92 10.03 -10.15
N LYS A 131 7.40 8.80 -10.43
CA LYS A 131 8.83 8.53 -10.61
C LYS A 131 9.39 9.31 -11.78
N GLN A 132 8.67 9.38 -12.90
CA GLN A 132 9.10 10.15 -14.07
C GLN A 132 9.17 11.65 -13.78
N ALA A 133 8.20 12.21 -13.06
CA ALA A 133 8.19 13.61 -12.62
C ALA A 133 9.36 13.95 -11.69
N ALA A 134 9.85 12.96 -10.93
CA ALA A 134 10.99 13.12 -10.02
C ALA A 134 12.36 12.98 -10.70
N LYS A 135 12.45 12.45 -11.92
CA LYS A 135 13.73 12.24 -12.65
C LYS A 135 14.61 13.50 -12.73
N PRO A 136 14.09 14.71 -13.02
CA PRO A 136 14.93 15.91 -13.08
C PRO A 136 15.60 16.28 -11.76
N PHE A 137 15.08 15.78 -10.63
CA PHE A 137 15.53 16.09 -9.28
C PHE A 137 16.36 14.96 -8.66
N SER A 138 16.77 13.95 -9.45
CA SER A 138 17.50 12.77 -8.94
C SER A 138 18.88 13.09 -8.35
N THR A 139 19.39 14.31 -8.56
CA THR A 139 20.62 14.81 -7.92
C THR A 139 20.46 15.00 -6.41
N ILE A 140 19.24 15.24 -5.94
CA ILE A 140 18.91 15.37 -4.52
C ILE A 140 17.85 14.29 -4.20
N PRO A 141 18.27 13.10 -3.74
CA PRO A 141 17.37 11.96 -3.58
C PRO A 141 16.14 12.24 -2.71
N GLU A 142 16.31 12.97 -1.60
CA GLU A 142 15.23 13.33 -0.69
C GLU A 142 14.17 14.21 -1.38
N LEU A 143 14.62 15.17 -2.20
CA LEU A 143 13.72 16.03 -2.97
C LEU A 143 13.00 15.23 -4.06
N ALA A 144 13.70 14.30 -4.73
CA ALA A 144 13.09 13.42 -5.73
C ALA A 144 11.98 12.55 -5.13
N VAL A 145 12.22 11.95 -3.96
CA VAL A 145 11.21 11.14 -3.26
C VAL A 145 10.06 12.00 -2.75
N LEU A 146 10.32 13.21 -2.24
CA LEU A 146 9.28 14.15 -1.84
C LEU A 146 8.36 14.53 -3.02
N ILE A 147 8.93 14.90 -4.17
CA ILE A 147 8.18 15.25 -5.38
C ILE A 147 7.38 14.05 -5.89
N SER A 148 8.01 12.87 -5.95
CA SER A 148 7.31 11.64 -6.33
C SER A 148 6.16 11.34 -5.38
N GLY A 149 6.37 11.44 -4.07
CA GLY A 149 5.31 11.24 -3.07
C GLY A 149 4.16 12.23 -3.25
N LEU A 150 4.45 13.50 -3.51
CA LEU A 150 3.44 14.54 -3.73
C LEU A 150 2.60 14.29 -4.99
N VAL A 151 3.27 13.94 -6.09
CA VAL A 151 2.60 13.61 -7.37
C VAL A 151 1.78 12.33 -7.23
N ALA A 152 2.36 11.26 -6.68
CA ALA A 152 1.67 9.99 -6.47
C ALA A 152 0.44 10.16 -5.57
N ALA A 153 0.58 10.82 -4.41
CA ALA A 153 -0.52 11.04 -3.48
C ALA A 153 -1.63 11.88 -4.10
N SER A 154 -1.29 12.93 -4.86
CA SER A 154 -2.27 13.77 -5.56
C SER A 154 -3.02 12.99 -6.63
N LEU A 155 -2.33 12.15 -7.41
CA LEU A 155 -2.94 11.30 -8.43
C LEU A 155 -3.84 10.21 -7.81
N ILE A 156 -3.40 9.58 -6.72
CA ILE A 156 -4.21 8.62 -5.96
C ILE A 156 -5.47 9.30 -5.42
N GLY A 157 -5.33 10.49 -4.83
CA GLY A 157 -6.47 11.29 -4.36
C GLY A 157 -7.44 11.61 -5.50
N LEU A 158 -6.91 11.98 -6.66
CA LEU A 158 -7.71 12.28 -7.84
C LEU A 158 -8.45 11.05 -8.41
N ILE A 159 -7.78 9.90 -8.50
CA ILE A 159 -8.32 8.72 -9.17
C ILE A 159 -9.29 7.96 -8.25
N TYR A 160 -8.95 7.76 -6.97
CA TYR A 160 -9.74 6.92 -6.07
C TYR A 160 -10.72 7.71 -5.22
N VAL A 161 -10.31 8.88 -4.71
CA VAL A 161 -11.09 9.62 -3.71
C VAL A 161 -11.98 10.68 -4.36
N ALA A 162 -11.50 11.36 -5.41
CA ALA A 162 -12.27 12.39 -6.10
C ALA A 162 -13.63 11.93 -6.66
N PRO A 163 -13.78 10.76 -7.33
CA PRO A 163 -15.11 10.36 -7.83
C PRO A 163 -16.13 10.22 -6.70
N ILE A 164 -15.71 9.76 -5.52
CA ILE A 164 -16.56 9.65 -4.33
C ILE A 164 -16.93 11.06 -3.83
N VAL A 165 -15.94 11.95 -3.66
CA VAL A 165 -16.14 13.33 -3.20
C VAL A 165 -17.05 14.11 -4.15
N VAL A 166 -16.83 13.99 -5.46
CA VAL A 166 -17.65 14.63 -6.50
C VAL A 166 -19.08 14.08 -6.48
N SER A 167 -19.25 12.76 -6.36
CA SER A 167 -20.59 12.15 -6.28
C SER A 167 -21.37 12.66 -5.07
N ILE A 168 -20.74 12.68 -3.88
CA ILE A 168 -21.35 13.25 -2.66
C ILE A 168 -21.68 14.73 -2.86
N PHE A 169 -20.75 15.50 -3.43
CA PHE A 169 -20.96 16.93 -3.69
C PHE A 169 -22.15 17.18 -4.62
N LEU A 170 -22.29 16.40 -5.70
CA LEU A 170 -23.42 16.50 -6.64
C LEU A 170 -24.75 16.11 -5.97
N ILE A 171 -24.78 15.04 -5.16
CA ILE A 171 -25.98 14.62 -4.44
C ILE A 171 -26.43 15.68 -3.42
N LEU A 172 -25.49 16.25 -2.65
CA LEU A 172 -25.80 17.29 -1.67
C LEU A 172 -26.31 18.56 -2.35
N ARG A 173 -25.74 18.90 -3.51
CA ARG A 173 -26.22 20.02 -4.33
C ARG A 173 -27.62 19.77 -4.87
N TRP A 174 -27.93 18.55 -5.33
CA TRP A 174 -29.28 18.20 -5.79
C TRP A 174 -30.32 18.34 -4.69
N LYS A 175 -29.93 18.08 -3.43
CA LYS A 175 -30.76 18.33 -2.23
C LYS A 175 -30.77 19.80 -1.77
N GLY A 176 -30.27 20.74 -2.56
CA GLY A 176 -30.26 22.18 -2.26
C GLY A 176 -29.27 22.61 -1.17
N LYS A 177 -28.41 21.71 -0.67
CA LYS A 177 -27.40 22.06 0.34
C LYS A 177 -26.18 22.67 -0.33
N ARG A 178 -25.78 23.87 0.13
CA ARG A 178 -24.51 24.49 -0.29
C ARG A 178 -23.39 24.03 0.64
N PHE A 179 -22.53 23.15 0.15
CA PHE A 179 -21.31 22.77 0.85
C PHE A 179 -20.14 23.65 0.39
N ASN A 180 -19.61 24.47 1.29
CA ASN A 180 -18.39 25.22 1.00
C ASN A 180 -17.19 24.39 1.46
N ILE A 181 -16.67 23.54 0.56
CA ILE A 181 -15.47 22.75 0.84
C ILE A 181 -14.32 23.74 1.12
N LYS A 182 -13.61 23.63 2.24
CA LYS A 182 -12.56 24.60 2.57
C LYS A 182 -11.20 24.03 2.16
N LEU A 183 -10.68 24.49 1.02
CA LEU A 183 -9.35 24.09 0.52
C LEU A 183 -8.22 24.56 1.44
N LEU A 184 -8.50 25.56 2.29
CA LEU A 184 -7.56 26.14 3.24
C LEU A 184 -6.97 25.11 4.22
N TYR A 185 -7.76 24.16 4.72
CA TYR A 185 -7.28 23.18 5.70
C TYR A 185 -6.25 22.21 5.12
N PRO A 186 -6.52 21.49 4.01
CA PRO A 186 -5.52 20.59 3.44
C PRO A 186 -4.30 21.35 2.88
N SER A 187 -4.47 22.60 2.37
CA SER A 187 -3.31 23.41 1.96
C SER A 187 -2.45 23.83 3.15
N ALA A 188 -3.05 24.23 4.27
CA ALA A 188 -2.32 24.59 5.49
C ALA A 188 -1.58 23.38 6.07
N ALA A 189 -2.22 22.20 6.09
CA ALA A 189 -1.59 20.95 6.52
C ALA A 189 -0.41 20.57 5.61
N LEU A 190 -0.52 20.77 4.30
CA LEU A 190 0.58 20.52 3.37
C LEU A 190 1.77 21.44 3.63
N ILE A 191 1.53 22.75 3.79
CA ILE A 191 2.58 23.73 4.10
C ILE A 191 3.26 23.38 5.43
N MET A 192 2.47 23.07 6.47
CA MET A 192 2.99 22.63 7.75
C MET A 192 3.84 21.36 7.63
N GLY A 193 3.37 20.38 6.84
CA GLY A 193 4.11 19.16 6.57
C GLY A 193 5.46 19.42 5.88
N LEU A 194 5.51 20.32 4.89
CA LEU A 194 6.74 20.71 4.20
C LEU A 194 7.73 21.43 5.13
N ILE A 195 7.24 22.29 6.03
CA ILE A 195 8.07 22.93 7.05
C ILE A 195 8.66 21.87 8.00
N LEU A 196 7.83 20.94 8.48
CA LEU A 196 8.29 19.84 9.34
C LEU A 196 9.26 18.92 8.62
N PHE A 197 9.08 18.68 7.32
CA PHE A 197 9.99 17.89 6.50
C PHE A 197 11.37 18.53 6.45
N ALA A 198 11.44 19.84 6.15
CA ALA A 198 12.71 20.58 6.12
C ALA A 198 13.40 20.57 7.50
N LEU A 199 12.63 20.71 8.58
CA LEU A 199 13.15 20.62 9.95
C LEU A 199 13.62 19.20 10.31
N ALA A 200 12.89 18.17 9.89
CA ALA A 200 13.24 16.78 10.12
C ALA A 200 14.53 16.40 9.40
N GLU A 201 14.71 16.90 8.17
CA GLU A 201 15.94 16.75 7.39
C GLU A 201 17.12 17.44 8.07
N ALA A 202 16.95 18.70 8.48
CA ALA A 202 17.99 19.48 9.15
C ALA A 202 18.40 18.90 10.53
N SER A 203 17.46 18.26 11.24
CA SER A 203 17.68 17.64 12.54
C SER A 203 18.01 16.15 12.48
N ALA A 204 17.97 15.53 11.29
CA ALA A 204 18.10 14.09 11.07
C ALA A 204 17.20 13.24 12.00
N SER A 205 16.00 13.73 12.34
CA SER A 205 15.14 13.10 13.35
C SER A 205 14.09 12.16 12.71
N PRO A 206 14.12 10.85 12.99
CA PRO A 206 13.23 9.88 12.35
C PRO A 206 11.74 10.14 12.64
N LEU A 207 11.41 10.50 13.88
CA LEU A 207 10.03 10.71 14.31
C LEU A 207 9.38 11.91 13.60
N LEU A 208 10.09 13.03 13.49
CA LEU A 208 9.57 14.19 12.77
C LEU A 208 9.39 13.87 11.29
N MET A 209 10.32 13.09 10.70
CA MET A 209 10.22 12.70 9.30
C MET A 209 9.01 11.80 9.03
N ILE A 210 8.71 10.86 9.93
CA ILE A 210 7.50 10.02 9.86
C ILE A 210 6.23 10.88 9.85
N LEU A 211 6.13 11.82 10.80
CA LEU A 211 4.96 12.69 10.93
C LEU A 211 4.82 13.65 9.73
N ALA A 212 5.93 14.25 9.30
CA ALA A 212 5.98 15.17 8.17
C ALA A 212 5.55 14.48 6.87
N SER A 213 6.20 13.36 6.52
CA SER A 213 5.91 12.62 5.29
C SER A 213 4.46 12.11 5.25
N SER A 214 3.94 11.58 6.36
CA SER A 214 2.55 11.13 6.46
C SER A 214 1.57 12.28 6.27
N THR A 215 1.84 13.44 6.89
CA THR A 215 1.01 14.64 6.76
C THR A 215 1.01 15.18 5.33
N ILE A 216 2.18 15.18 4.67
CA ILE A 216 2.31 15.59 3.26
C ILE A 216 1.48 14.68 2.35
N VAL A 217 1.60 13.35 2.51
CA VAL A 217 0.87 12.39 1.67
C VAL A 217 -0.64 12.54 1.86
N LEU A 218 -1.13 12.61 3.10
CA LEU A 218 -2.56 12.74 3.38
C LEU A 218 -3.14 14.08 2.89
N SER A 219 -2.41 15.17 3.09
CA SER A 219 -2.84 16.49 2.63
C SER A 219 -2.83 16.62 1.11
N ALA A 220 -1.81 16.07 0.42
CA ALA A 220 -1.75 16.01 -1.03
C ALA A 220 -2.89 15.16 -1.62
N MET A 221 -3.16 13.99 -1.02
CA MET A 221 -4.28 13.14 -1.41
C MET A 221 -5.63 13.86 -1.24
N ALA A 222 -5.81 14.59 -0.13
CA ALA A 222 -7.01 15.40 0.09
C ALA A 222 -7.15 16.54 -0.92
N LEU A 223 -6.06 17.23 -1.27
CA LEU A 223 -6.07 18.27 -2.29
C LEU A 223 -6.45 17.72 -3.68
N GLY A 224 -5.84 16.59 -4.08
CA GLY A 224 -6.16 15.91 -5.33
C GLY A 224 -7.63 15.47 -5.40
N ALA A 225 -8.18 15.00 -4.29
CA ALA A 225 -9.58 14.58 -4.19
C ALA A 225 -10.59 15.75 -4.30
N ILE A 226 -10.26 16.89 -3.70
CA ILE A 226 -11.17 18.05 -3.60
C ILE A 226 -11.12 18.94 -4.85
N ALA A 227 -9.98 19.00 -5.54
CA ALA A 227 -9.75 19.93 -6.65
C ALA A 227 -10.85 19.89 -7.73
N PRO A 228 -11.31 18.71 -8.24
CA PRO A 228 -12.34 18.67 -9.28
C PRO A 228 -13.68 19.26 -8.82
N ALA A 229 -14.13 18.94 -7.60
CA ALA A 229 -15.38 19.48 -7.05
C ALA A 229 -15.31 21.00 -6.88
N LYS A 230 -14.15 21.53 -6.49
CA LYS A 230 -13.92 22.97 -6.36
C LYS A 230 -13.88 23.69 -7.71
N ILE A 231 -13.15 23.16 -8.68
CA ILE A 231 -13.08 23.71 -10.04
C ILE A 231 -14.50 23.77 -10.63
N PHE A 232 -15.27 22.69 -10.50
CA PHE A 232 -16.67 22.65 -10.96
C PHE A 232 -17.54 23.71 -10.27
N SER A 233 -17.40 23.89 -8.94
CA SER A 233 -18.15 24.92 -8.22
C SER A 233 -17.84 26.35 -8.68
N ILE A 234 -16.58 26.64 -9.00
CA ILE A 234 -16.13 27.97 -9.46
C ILE A 234 -16.60 28.23 -10.89
N TRP A 235 -16.46 27.23 -11.77
CA TRP A 235 -16.89 27.32 -13.17
C TRP A 235 -18.39 27.65 -13.26
N GLU A 236 -19.20 26.97 -12.44
CA GLU A 236 -20.64 27.20 -12.40
C GLU A 236 -20.99 28.60 -11.84
N SER A 237 -20.30 29.07 -10.78
CA SER A 237 -20.49 30.43 -10.26
C SER A 237 -20.15 31.51 -11.29
N ARG A 238 -19.15 31.28 -12.15
CA ARG A 238 -18.82 32.20 -13.25
C ARG A 238 -19.85 32.21 -14.37
N LYS A 239 -20.56 31.11 -14.58
CA LYS A 239 -21.63 31.02 -15.59
C LYS A 239 -22.92 31.73 -15.16
N GLN A 240 -23.12 31.90 -13.86
CA GLN A 240 -24.30 32.54 -13.26
C GLN A 240 -24.11 34.05 -12.99
N ALA A 241 -22.89 34.58 -13.17
CA ALA A 241 -22.54 35.99 -13.02
C ALA A 241 -22.45 36.67 -14.39
#